data_AF-A0A660ZTW2-F1
#
_entry.id   AF-A0A660ZTW2-F1
#
_cell.length_a   1.000
_cell.length_b   1.000
_cell.length_c   1.000
_cell.angle_alpha   90.00
_cell.angle_beta   90.00
_cell.angle_gamma   90.00
#
_symmetry.space_group_name_H-M   'P 1'
#
loop_
_entity.id
_entity.type
_entity.pdbx_description
1 polymer ?
#
loop_
_entity_poly.entity_id
_entity_poly.type
_entity_poly.pdbx_seq_one_letter_code
_entity_poly.pdbx_strand_id
1 'polypeptide(L)' 'MANPIKGIDVRRVDPVVEAFRADVDVTLLEKNLRLSVEERFLQLMELQRFAAELRSAGRKAARG' A
#
# COMPACT_ATOMS: atom_id res chain seq x y z
N MET A 1 2.97 -13.34 27.00
CA MET A 1 2.11 -13.62 25.82
C MET A 1 2.97 -14.35 24.80
N ALA A 2 2.60 -15.57 24.41
CA ALA A 2 3.34 -16.31 23.39
C ALA A 2 3.21 -15.59 22.05
N ASN A 3 4.33 -15.37 21.34
CA ASN A 3 4.32 -14.76 20.01
C ASN A 3 3.77 -15.77 19.00
N PRO A 4 2.57 -15.57 18.42
CA PRO A 4 1.91 -16.55 17.55
C PRO A 4 2.65 -16.78 16.24
N ILE A 5 3.60 -15.89 15.88
CA ILE A 5 4.36 -15.96 14.63
C ILE A 5 5.50 -17.01 14.70
N LYS A 6 5.88 -17.47 15.90
CA LYS A 6 7.12 -18.26 16.12
C LYS A 6 7.08 -19.69 15.57
N GLY A 7 5.91 -20.17 15.09
CA GLY A 7 5.73 -21.51 14.53
C GLY A 7 5.41 -21.54 13.03
N ILE A 8 5.40 -20.39 12.35
CA ILE A 8 5.13 -20.32 10.90
C ILE A 8 6.44 -20.68 10.18
N ASP A 9 6.48 -21.88 9.60
CA ASP A 9 7.52 -22.24 8.65
C ASP A 9 7.29 -21.48 7.33
N VAL A 10 7.93 -20.31 7.19
CA VAL A 10 7.86 -19.48 5.98
C VAL A 10 8.33 -20.20 4.70
N ARG A 11 8.99 -21.36 4.81
CA ARG A 11 9.38 -22.19 3.65
C ARG A 11 8.26 -23.07 3.15
N ARG A 12 7.22 -23.29 3.96
CA ARG A 12 6.02 -24.02 3.59
C ARG A 12 4.87 -23.03 3.61
N VAL A 13 4.46 -22.57 2.44
CA VAL A 13 3.41 -21.55 2.39
C VAL A 13 2.12 -22.13 2.94
N ASP A 14 1.57 -21.44 3.94
CA ASP A 14 0.33 -21.84 4.60
C ASP A 14 -0.80 -21.88 3.54
N PRO A 15 -1.53 -22.99 3.41
CA PRO A 15 -2.62 -23.11 2.45
C PRO A 15 -3.68 -21.99 2.58
N VAL A 16 -3.90 -21.48 3.79
CA VAL A 16 -4.78 -20.35 4.04
C VAL A 16 -4.20 -19.08 3.42
N VAL A 17 -2.90 -18.85 3.57
CA VAL A 17 -2.23 -17.68 2.96
C VAL A 17 -2.28 -17.75 1.44
N GLU A 18 -2.02 -18.92 0.84
CA GLU A 18 -2.10 -19.10 -0.61
C GLU A 18 -3.51 -18.90 -1.16
N ALA A 19 -4.53 -19.37 -0.44
CA ALA A 19 -5.92 -19.17 -0.84
C ALA A 19 -6.30 -17.69 -0.98
N PHE A 20 -5.77 -16.82 -0.11
CA PHE A 20 -6.03 -15.37 -0.16
C PHE A 20 -5.00 -14.57 -0.97
N ARG A 21 -3.80 -15.12 -1.21
CA ARG A 21 -2.72 -14.42 -1.94
C ARG A 21 -3.16 -14.02 -3.34
N ALA A 22 -3.94 -14.86 -4.03
CA ALA A 22 -4.37 -14.63 -5.41
C ALA A 22 -5.17 -13.33 -5.59
N ASP A 23 -5.88 -12.89 -4.55
CA ASP A 23 -6.72 -11.69 -4.58
C ASP A 23 -5.97 -10.40 -4.17
N VAL A 24 -4.70 -10.52 -3.78
CA VAL A 24 -3.88 -9.36 -3.43
C VAL A 24 -3.31 -8.73 -4.69
N ASP A 25 -3.81 -7.56 -5.07
CA ASP A 25 -3.20 -6.76 -6.13
C ASP A 25 -1.86 -6.17 -5.67
N VAL A 26 -0.77 -6.78 -6.14
CA VAL A 26 0.60 -6.33 -5.87
C VAL A 26 1.14 -5.38 -6.95
N THR A 27 0.36 -5.03 -7.97
CA THR A 27 0.80 -4.21 -9.13
C THR A 27 1.43 -2.89 -8.67
N LEU A 28 0.81 -2.22 -7.70
CA LEU A 28 1.33 -0.95 -7.18
C LEU A 28 2.62 -1.13 -6.38
N LEU A 29 2.77 -2.25 -5.65
CA LEU A 29 3.98 -2.58 -4.92
C LEU A 29 5.14 -2.86 -5.89
N GLU A 30 4.90 -3.71 -6.89
CA GLU A 30 5.91 -4.02 -7.91
C GLU A 30 6.36 -2.76 -8.66
N LYS A 31 5.41 -1.92 -9.06
CA LYS A 31 5.70 -0.64 -9.72
C LYS A 31 6.58 0.25 -8.84
N ASN A 32 6.27 0.38 -7.55
CA ASN A 32 7.06 1.20 -6.62
C ASN A 32 8.46 0.62 -6.36
N LEU A 33 8.60 -0.71 -6.30
CA LEU A 33 9.89 -1.36 -6.08
C LEU A 33 10.85 -1.22 -7.27
N ARG A 34 10.34 -0.96 -8.47
CA ARG A 34 11.15 -0.66 -9.67
C ARG A 34 11.73 0.76 -9.68
N LEU A 35 11.22 1.65 -8.84
CA LEU A 35 11.65 3.06 -8.79
C LEU A 35 12.90 3.23 -7.93
N SER A 36 13.69 4.25 -8.26
CA SER A 36 14.76 4.75 -7.39
C SER A 36 14.18 5.34 -6.09
N VAL A 37 15.05 5.55 -5.10
CA VAL A 37 14.66 6.19 -3.84
C VAL A 37 14.09 7.60 -4.12
N GLU A 38 14.77 8.37 -4.95
CA GLU A 38 14.40 9.74 -5.33
C GLU A 38 13.05 9.75 -6.06
N GLU A 39 12.85 8.85 -7.01
CA GLU A 39 11.59 8.73 -7.75
C GLU A 39 10.41 8.42 -6.83
N ARG A 40 10.61 7.55 -5.82
CA ARG A 40 9.57 7.28 -4.81
C ARG A 40 9.24 8.51 -3.98
N PHE A 41 10.23 9.31 -3.59
CA PHE A 41 9.99 10.55 -2.86
C PHE A 41 9.23 11.57 -3.70
N LEU A 42 9.58 11.73 -4.98
CA LEU A 42 8.87 12.62 -5.89
C LEU A 42 7.40 12.22 -6.05
N GLN A 43 7.13 10.92 -6.28
CA GLN A 43 5.75 10.42 -6.37
C GLN A 43 4.97 10.62 -5.07
N LEU A 44 5.61 10.42 -3.91
CA LEU A 44 4.97 10.68 -2.62
C LEU A 44 4.58 12.16 -2.48
N MET A 45 5.47 13.08 -2.86
CA MET A 45 5.17 14.52 -2.81
C MET A 45 4.00 14.90 -3.74
N GLU A 46 3.93 14.30 -4.93
CA GLU A 46 2.81 14.49 -5.86
C GLU A 46 1.49 14.01 -5.26
N LEU A 47 1.49 12.81 -4.67
CA LEU A 47 0.31 12.27 -4.00
C LEU A 47 -0.18 13.17 -2.85
N GLN A 48 0.74 13.73 -2.06
CA GLN A 48 0.38 14.67 -0.99
C GLN A 48 -0.24 15.96 -1.52
N ARG A 49 0.30 16.51 -2.62
CA ARG A 49 -0.29 17.68 -3.29
C ARG A 49 -1.71 17.39 -3.78
N PHE A 50 -1.89 16.28 -4.49
CA PHE A 50 -3.21 15.84 -4.97
C PHE A 50 -4.21 15.65 -3.81
N ALA A 51 -3.79 15.01 -2.72
CA ALA A 51 -4.64 14.82 -1.55
C ALA A 51 -5.05 16.16 -0.90
N ALA A 52 -4.15 17.14 -0.86
CA ALA A 52 -4.48 18.47 -0.35
C ALA A 52 -5.51 19.20 -1.23
N GLU A 53 -5.36 19.12 -2.54
CA GLU A 53 -6.30 19.68 -3.51
C GLU A 53 -7.68 19.03 -3.41
N LEU A 54 -7.73 17.70 -3.37
CA LEU A 54 -8.99 16.96 -3.26
C LEU A 54 -9.74 17.31 -1.97
N ARG A 55 -9.03 17.41 -0.83
CA ARG A 55 -9.64 17.86 0.44
C ARG A 55 -10.15 19.29 0.36
N SER A 56 -9.42 20.18 -0.32
CA SER A 56 -9.85 21.57 -0.52
C SER A 56 -11.13 21.64 -1.36
N ALA A 57 -11.18 20.91 -2.47
CA ALA A 57 -12.36 20.81 -3.32
C ALA A 57 -13.56 20.24 -2.57
N GLY A 58 -13.37 19.16 -1.80
CA GLY A 58 -14.42 18.57 -0.96
C GLY A 58 -15.01 19.56 0.05
N ARG A 59 -14.16 20.35 0.72
CA ARG A 59 -14.63 21.41 1.64
C ARG A 59 -15.42 22.51 0.95
N LYS A 60 -15.04 22.88 -0.28
CA LYS A 60 -15.77 23.88 -1.07
C LYS A 60 -17.13 23.35 -1.50
N ALA A 61 -17.18 22.12 -1.99
CA ALA A 61 -18.41 21.45 -2.40
C ALA A 61 -19.39 21.27 -1.22
N ALA A 62 -18.90 20.98 -0.01
CA ALA A 62 -19.75 20.84 1.17
C ALA A 62 -20.32 22.16 1.72
N ARG A 63 -19.84 23.32 1.25
CA ARG A 63 -20.26 24.65 1.70
C ARG A 63 -21.17 25.38 0.71
N GLY A 64 -21.34 24.85 -0.50
CA GLY A 64 -22.27 25.35 -1.51
C GLY A 64 -23.50 24.47 -1.58
#